data_AF-A0A371R2C6-F1
#
_entry.id   AF-A0A371R2C6-F1
#
_cell.length_a   1.000
_cell.length_b   1.000
_cell.length_c   1.000
_cell.angle_alpha   90.00
_cell.angle_beta   90.00
_cell.angle_gamma   90.00
#
_symmetry.space_group_name_H-M   'P 1'
#
loop_
_entity.id
_entity.type
_entity.pdbx_description
1 polymer ?
#
loop_
_entity_poly.entity_id
_entity_poly.type
_entity_poly.pdbx_seq_one_letter_code
_entity_poly.pdbx_strand_id
1 'polypeptide(L)'
;MIVLIFHGSRDPDHNRQAAELARAVGADYAFMETEPKFRGGLGVPMFVADGADYRRALEIATVKAPPLVKWPGFAEYLRGLGAELYIFHGPDRGDVASLGLPVAFIEGEPNLDKAPCVEVAAPVVITRGHIYKLIQAKYSRCPARLMPPLAEQPKFVEYLRRTLPLVVQRFQNAEVMRKKN
;
A
#
# COMPACT_ATOMS: atom_id res chain seq x y z
N MET A 1 -5.24 -20.73 -0.11
CA MET A 1 -5.07 -19.80 1.02
C MET A 1 -4.30 -18.58 0.52
N ILE A 2 -4.83 -17.38 0.74
CA ILE A 2 -4.19 -16.12 0.33
C ILE A 2 -3.24 -15.69 1.44
N VAL A 3 -2.03 -15.27 1.06
CA VAL A 3 -1.01 -14.74 1.99
C VAL A 3 -0.61 -13.35 1.52
N LEU A 4 -0.82 -12.34 2.35
CA LEU A 4 -0.40 -10.97 2.09
C LEU A 4 1.08 -10.79 2.45
N ILE A 5 1.90 -10.43 1.47
CA ILE A 5 3.35 -10.24 1.64
C ILE A 5 3.62 -8.75 1.85
N PHE A 6 4.07 -8.40 3.04
CA PHE A 6 4.46 -7.04 3.42
C PHE A 6 5.99 -6.92 3.51
N HIS A 7 6.51 -5.69 3.53
CA HIS A 7 7.94 -5.44 3.74
C HIS A 7 8.41 -6.03 5.09
N GLY A 8 7.71 -5.71 6.19
CA GLY A 8 8.16 -6.05 7.55
C GLY A 8 9.20 -5.07 8.05
N SER A 9 9.09 -4.63 9.29
CA SER A 9 9.88 -3.52 9.82
C SER A 9 10.46 -3.83 11.20
N ARG A 10 11.46 -3.05 11.60
CA ARG A 10 11.88 -2.97 13.01
C ARG A 10 10.86 -2.23 13.86
N ASP A 11 9.97 -1.46 13.25
CA ASP A 11 8.85 -0.81 13.93
C ASP A 11 7.75 -1.86 14.25
N PRO A 12 7.48 -2.16 15.53
CA PRO A 12 6.49 -3.18 15.89
C PRO A 12 5.06 -2.78 15.51
N ASP A 13 4.74 -1.49 15.42
CA ASP A 13 3.39 -1.04 15.03
C ASP A 13 3.09 -1.40 13.57
N HIS A 14 4.10 -1.33 12.70
CA HIS A 14 3.98 -1.76 11.30
C HIS A 14 3.58 -3.24 11.22
N ASN A 15 4.34 -4.11 11.89
CA ASN A 15 4.15 -5.55 11.81
C ASN A 15 2.80 -5.97 12.40
N ARG A 16 2.43 -5.37 13.55
CA ARG A 16 1.13 -5.63 14.19
C ARG A 16 -0.03 -5.27 13.26
N GLN A 17 -0.02 -4.07 12.68
CA GLN A 17 -1.10 -3.63 11.81
C GLN A 17 -1.17 -4.38 10.48
N ALA A 18 -0.03 -4.77 9.91
CA ALA A 18 0.00 -5.62 8.72
C ALA A 18 -0.69 -6.97 9.00
N ALA A 19 -0.40 -7.59 10.15
CA ALA A 19 -1.03 -8.83 10.58
C ALA A 19 -2.53 -8.67 10.88
N GLU A 20 -2.93 -7.57 11.51
CA GLU A 20 -4.33 -7.23 11.76
C GLU A 20 -5.10 -7.01 10.45
N LEU A 21 -4.53 -6.29 9.49
CA LEU A 21 -5.12 -6.07 8.17
C LEU A 21 -5.35 -7.39 7.44
N ALA A 22 -4.34 -8.27 7.40
CA ALA A 22 -4.46 -9.58 6.76
C ALA A 22 -5.59 -10.42 7.37
N ARG A 23 -5.62 -10.51 8.72
CA ARG A 23 -6.70 -11.20 9.44
C ARG A 23 -8.07 -10.59 9.15
N ALA A 24 -8.14 -9.26 9.11
CA ALA A 24 -9.38 -8.57 8.82
C ALA A 24 -9.92 -8.90 7.43
N VAL A 25 -9.07 -9.17 6.44
CA VAL A 25 -9.49 -9.55 5.08
C VAL A 25 -9.57 -11.06 4.84
N GLY A 26 -9.44 -11.87 5.91
CA GLY A 26 -9.52 -13.34 5.81
C GLY A 26 -8.30 -13.98 5.14
N ALA A 27 -7.14 -13.33 5.20
CA ALA A 27 -5.87 -13.81 4.65
C ALA A 27 -4.83 -14.04 5.76
N ASP A 28 -3.84 -14.87 5.45
CA ASP A 28 -2.61 -14.94 6.23
C ASP A 28 -1.66 -13.82 5.82
N TYR A 29 -0.55 -13.69 6.54
CA TYR A 29 0.49 -12.69 6.27
C TYR A 29 1.88 -13.29 6.30
N ALA A 30 2.78 -12.64 5.56
CA ALA A 30 4.20 -12.88 5.61
C ALA A 30 4.97 -11.56 5.47
N PHE A 31 6.21 -11.56 5.92
CA PHE A 31 7.12 -10.42 5.80
C PHE A 31 8.35 -10.78 4.97
N MET A 32 8.90 -9.78 4.28
CA MET A 32 10.16 -9.92 3.55
C MET A 32 11.36 -9.83 4.47
N GLU A 33 11.37 -8.87 5.40
CA GLU A 33 12.54 -8.54 6.21
C GLU A 33 12.50 -9.13 7.63
N THR A 34 11.34 -9.59 8.10
CA THR A 34 11.18 -10.22 9.42
C THR A 34 10.33 -11.50 9.34
N GLU A 35 9.98 -12.10 10.49
CA GLU A 35 9.13 -13.28 10.60
C GLU A 35 7.65 -12.92 10.83
N PRO A 36 6.69 -13.71 10.31
CA PRO A 36 6.89 -14.96 9.55
C PRO A 36 7.30 -14.74 8.09
N LYS A 37 8.29 -15.49 7.59
CA LYS A 37 8.65 -15.50 6.15
C LYS A 37 7.58 -16.19 5.30
N PHE A 38 7.49 -15.81 4.03
CA PHE A 38 6.60 -16.47 3.07
C PHE A 38 7.09 -17.91 2.79
N ARG A 39 6.22 -18.90 2.98
CA ARG A 39 6.54 -20.34 2.83
C ARG A 39 5.70 -21.07 1.78
N GLY A 40 4.71 -20.40 1.19
CA GLY A 40 3.79 -21.00 0.21
C GLY A 40 2.37 -20.44 0.32
N GLY A 41 1.49 -20.87 -0.60
CA GLY A 41 0.13 -20.34 -0.75
C GLY A 41 0.01 -19.34 -1.91
N LEU A 42 -1.08 -18.56 -1.93
CA LEU A 42 -1.31 -17.51 -2.91
C LEU A 42 -0.74 -16.20 -2.37
N GLY A 43 0.57 -16.03 -2.54
CA GLY A 43 1.33 -14.87 -2.07
C GLY A 43 1.04 -13.64 -2.92
N VAL A 44 0.48 -12.59 -2.31
CA VAL A 44 0.12 -11.31 -2.95
C VAL A 44 0.97 -10.19 -2.35
N PRO A 45 1.76 -9.45 -3.15
CA PRO A 45 2.56 -8.34 -2.63
C PRO A 45 1.67 -7.15 -2.24
N MET A 46 1.83 -6.64 -1.02
CA MET A 46 1.05 -5.52 -0.48
C MET A 46 1.88 -4.24 -0.42
N PHE A 47 1.97 -3.56 -1.56
CA PHE A 47 2.72 -2.31 -1.72
C PHE A 47 1.88 -1.27 -2.45
N VAL A 48 1.97 -0.01 -2.01
CA VAL A 48 1.15 1.07 -2.59
C VAL A 48 1.53 1.34 -4.05
N ALA A 49 2.82 1.50 -4.34
CA ALA A 49 3.36 1.84 -5.67
C ALA A 49 4.57 0.97 -6.04
N ASP A 50 5.03 1.04 -7.30
CA ASP A 50 6.25 0.36 -7.75
C ASP A 50 7.49 0.94 -7.06
N GLY A 51 8.43 0.05 -6.74
CA GLY A 51 9.64 0.35 -5.99
C GLY A 51 10.52 -0.89 -5.86
N ALA A 52 11.75 -0.72 -5.36
CA ALA A 52 12.68 -1.83 -5.20
C ALA A 52 12.09 -2.94 -4.29
N ASP A 53 11.46 -2.55 -3.18
CA ASP A 53 10.85 -3.51 -2.25
C ASP A 53 9.66 -4.24 -2.86
N TYR A 54 8.80 -3.54 -3.61
CA TYR A 54 7.72 -4.18 -4.36
C TYR A 54 8.28 -5.19 -5.36
N ARG A 55 9.33 -4.85 -6.11
CA ARG A 55 9.94 -5.79 -7.08
C ARG A 55 10.52 -7.02 -6.42
N ARG A 56 11.23 -6.86 -5.29
CA ARG A 56 11.71 -7.99 -4.47
C ARG A 56 10.55 -8.85 -3.94
N ALA A 57 9.45 -8.24 -3.50
CA ALA A 57 8.25 -8.96 -3.09
C ALA A 57 7.63 -9.73 -4.26
N LEU A 58 7.60 -9.12 -5.44
CA LEU A 58 7.04 -9.69 -6.66
C LEU A 58 7.81 -10.92 -7.10
N GLU A 59 9.13 -11.00 -6.88
CA GLU A 59 9.95 -12.17 -7.19
C GLU A 59 9.47 -13.41 -6.42
N ILE A 60 9.22 -13.27 -5.11
CA ILE A 60 8.80 -14.39 -4.25
C ILE A 60 7.29 -14.66 -4.27
N ALA A 61 6.48 -13.68 -4.68
CA ALA A 61 5.03 -13.82 -4.75
C ALA A 61 4.61 -14.86 -5.78
N THR A 62 3.59 -15.65 -5.48
CA THR A 62 2.97 -16.58 -6.45
C THR A 62 1.81 -15.95 -7.21
N VAL A 63 1.31 -14.79 -6.75
CA VAL A 63 0.34 -13.97 -7.48
C VAL A 63 1.07 -12.71 -7.90
N LYS A 64 1.39 -12.59 -9.20
CA LYS A 64 2.12 -11.44 -9.78
C LYS A 64 1.21 -10.22 -9.97
N ALA A 65 0.50 -9.84 -8.92
CA ALA A 65 -0.35 -8.65 -8.90
C ALA A 65 0.50 -7.38 -8.95
N PRO A 66 0.04 -6.33 -9.67
CA PRO A 66 0.70 -5.03 -9.67
C PRO A 66 0.58 -4.36 -8.28
N PRO A 67 1.27 -3.24 -8.00
CA PRO A 67 1.06 -2.50 -6.75
C PRO A 67 -0.37 -1.93 -6.66
N LEU A 68 -0.80 -1.55 -5.45
CA LEU A 68 -2.19 -1.11 -5.17
C LEU A 68 -2.67 0.04 -6.05
N VAL A 69 -1.80 1.00 -6.42
CA VAL A 69 -2.15 2.09 -7.35
C VAL A 69 -2.69 1.62 -8.70
N LYS A 70 -2.41 0.38 -9.10
CA LYS A 70 -2.90 -0.25 -10.33
C LYS A 70 -4.04 -1.24 -10.09
N TRP A 71 -4.50 -1.41 -8.85
CA TRP A 71 -5.61 -2.30 -8.55
C TRP A 71 -6.94 -1.64 -8.94
N PRO A 72 -7.93 -2.43 -9.41
CA PRO A 72 -9.26 -1.92 -9.69
C PRO A 72 -9.83 -1.18 -8.47
N GLY A 73 -10.39 0.01 -8.67
CA GLY A 73 -11.08 0.74 -7.61
C GLY A 73 -10.17 1.47 -6.61
N PHE A 74 -8.84 1.33 -6.66
CA PHE A 74 -7.96 1.97 -5.67
C PHE A 74 -7.90 3.48 -5.84
N ALA A 75 -7.82 3.97 -7.08
CA ALA A 75 -7.87 5.40 -7.38
C ALA A 75 -9.20 6.02 -6.94
N GLU A 76 -10.31 5.31 -7.15
CA GLU A 76 -11.64 5.72 -6.72
C GLU A 76 -11.74 5.75 -5.19
N TYR A 77 -11.17 4.75 -4.51
CA TYR A 77 -11.07 4.73 -3.06
C TYR A 77 -10.29 5.95 -2.53
N LEU A 78 -9.12 6.27 -3.12
CA LEU A 78 -8.34 7.44 -2.75
C LEU A 78 -9.13 8.73 -2.96
N ARG A 79 -9.74 8.93 -4.13
CA ARG A 79 -10.60 10.10 -4.40
C ARG A 79 -11.74 10.23 -3.38
N GLY A 80 -12.32 9.10 -2.98
CA GLY A 80 -13.39 9.03 -1.98
C GLY A 80 -12.96 9.40 -0.55
N LEU A 81 -11.66 9.59 -0.27
CA LEU A 81 -11.17 10.12 1.00
C LEU A 81 -11.44 11.61 1.16
N GLY A 82 -11.55 12.34 0.05
CA GLY A 82 -11.80 13.79 0.07
C GLY A 82 -10.68 14.61 0.69
N ALA A 83 -9.44 14.10 0.69
CA ALA A 83 -8.29 14.86 1.15
C ALA A 83 -7.83 15.86 0.09
N GLU A 84 -7.28 16.98 0.54
CA GLU A 84 -6.72 18.04 -0.31
C GLU A 84 -5.27 17.75 -0.73
N LEU A 85 -4.58 16.86 -0.02
CA LEU A 85 -3.21 16.42 -0.33
C LEU A 85 -3.04 14.94 -0.01
N TYR A 86 -2.46 14.17 -0.94
CA TYR A 86 -2.15 12.74 -0.78
C TYR A 86 -0.64 12.55 -0.71
N ILE A 87 -0.16 12.01 0.42
CA ILE A 87 1.27 11.95 0.72
C ILE A 87 1.77 10.52 0.57
N PHE A 88 2.70 10.30 -0.36
CA PHE A 88 3.30 9.00 -0.66
C PHE A 88 4.75 8.93 -0.16
N HIS A 89 5.29 7.71 -0.04
CA HIS A 89 6.72 7.53 0.23
C HIS A 89 7.59 8.10 -0.90
N GLY A 90 7.32 7.67 -2.13
CA GLY A 90 8.05 8.09 -3.32
C GLY A 90 9.41 7.39 -3.52
N PRO A 91 10.16 7.79 -4.56
CA PRO A 91 9.75 8.71 -5.63
C PRO A 91 8.69 8.11 -6.55
N ASP A 92 7.93 8.96 -7.25
CA ASP A 92 7.04 8.49 -8.30
C ASP A 92 7.84 7.93 -9.48
N ARG A 93 7.41 6.77 -9.97
CA ARG A 93 7.96 6.12 -11.16
C ARG A 93 6.96 6.11 -12.32
N GLY A 94 5.93 6.96 -12.25
CA GLY A 94 4.90 7.17 -13.27
C GLY A 94 3.53 6.59 -12.91
N ASP A 95 3.42 5.89 -11.78
CA ASP A 95 2.19 5.21 -11.37
C ASP A 95 1.30 6.14 -10.54
N VAL A 96 1.88 7.00 -9.72
CA VAL A 96 1.13 7.89 -8.82
C VAL A 96 0.58 9.10 -9.59
N ALA A 97 1.35 9.67 -10.53
CA ALA A 97 0.90 10.77 -11.38
C ALA A 97 -0.41 10.46 -12.13
N SER A 98 -0.60 9.20 -12.55
CA SER A 98 -1.80 8.74 -13.27
C SER A 98 -3.10 8.83 -12.45
N LEU A 99 -3.01 8.99 -11.12
CA LEU A 99 -4.18 9.08 -10.24
C LEU A 99 -4.94 10.41 -10.42
N GLY A 100 -4.28 11.45 -10.92
CA GLY A 100 -4.86 12.80 -11.05
C GLY A 100 -5.17 13.45 -9.70
N LEU A 101 -4.47 13.05 -8.64
CA LEU A 101 -4.63 13.57 -7.29
C LEU A 101 -3.58 14.66 -6.99
N PRO A 102 -3.88 15.62 -6.09
CA PRO A 102 -2.85 16.49 -5.53
C PRO A 102 -1.92 15.67 -4.64
N VAL A 103 -0.68 15.45 -5.09
CA VAL A 103 0.27 14.55 -4.41
C VAL A 103 1.51 15.28 -3.90
N ALA A 104 2.09 14.74 -2.83
CA ALA A 104 3.45 15.04 -2.40
C ALA A 104 4.19 13.76 -1.99
N PHE A 105 5.51 13.79 -2.08
CA PHE A 105 6.39 12.66 -1.79
C PHE A 105 7.37 13.00 -0.68
N ILE A 106 7.66 12.02 0.18
CA ILE A 106 8.78 12.14 1.13
C ILE A 106 10.09 12.18 0.36
N GLU A 107 10.27 11.23 -0.56
CA GLU A 107 11.42 11.10 -1.45
C GLU A 107 10.96 11.42 -2.87
N GLY A 108 11.42 12.53 -3.46
CA GLY A 108 11.05 12.93 -4.82
C GLY A 108 10.24 14.23 -4.90
N GLU A 109 9.68 14.48 -6.08
CA GLU A 109 8.92 15.70 -6.41
C GLU A 109 7.49 15.35 -6.89
N PRO A 110 6.45 16.12 -6.53
CA PRO A 110 6.48 17.29 -5.65
C PRO A 110 6.85 16.94 -4.20
N ASN A 111 7.82 17.65 -3.62
CA ASN A 111 8.36 17.29 -2.31
C ASN A 111 7.47 17.73 -1.14
N LEU A 112 7.30 16.85 -0.13
CA LEU A 112 6.50 17.11 1.07
C LEU A 112 6.97 18.33 1.86
N ASP A 113 8.28 18.60 1.91
CA ASP A 113 8.83 19.73 2.66
C ASP A 113 8.38 21.08 2.04
N LYS A 114 8.05 21.08 0.74
CA LYS A 114 7.55 22.25 0.00
C LYS A 114 6.04 22.25 -0.24
N ALA A 115 5.33 21.19 0.18
CA ALA A 115 3.90 21.06 -0.06
C ALA A 115 3.09 22.18 0.65
N PRO A 116 1.96 22.62 0.10
CA PRO A 116 1.09 23.58 0.79
C PRO A 116 0.54 22.98 2.09
N CYS A 117 0.21 23.83 3.06
CA CYS A 117 -0.59 23.41 4.21
C CYS A 117 -2.07 23.37 3.81
N VAL A 118 -2.72 22.24 4.05
CA VAL A 118 -4.14 21.99 3.77
C VAL A 118 -4.89 21.65 5.04
N GLU A 119 -6.24 21.67 5.02
CA GLU A 119 -7.01 21.28 6.22
C GLU A 119 -6.95 19.76 6.46
N VAL A 120 -7.03 18.96 5.39
CA VAL A 120 -7.00 17.49 5.46
C VAL A 120 -5.98 16.92 4.47
N ALA A 121 -5.02 16.17 5.00
CA ALA A 121 -4.04 15.44 4.20
C ALA A 121 -4.11 13.93 4.49
N ALA A 122 -3.95 13.12 3.44
CA ALA A 122 -4.04 11.67 3.47
C ALA A 122 -2.67 11.02 3.25
N PRO A 123 -2.03 10.48 4.30
CA PRO A 123 -0.89 9.58 4.16
C PRO A 123 -1.30 8.29 3.41
N VAL A 124 -0.79 8.08 2.21
CA VAL A 124 -1.05 6.88 1.39
C VAL A 124 -0.02 5.81 1.72
N VAL A 125 -0.09 5.32 2.95
CA VAL A 125 0.76 4.27 3.50
C VAL A 125 -0.08 3.25 4.24
N ILE A 126 0.28 1.96 4.16
CA ILE A 126 -0.59 0.89 4.67
C ILE A 126 -0.72 0.95 6.19
N THR A 127 0.37 1.22 6.92
CA THR A 127 0.43 1.07 8.39
C THR A 127 1.01 2.30 9.07
N ARG A 128 0.80 2.43 10.39
CA ARG A 128 1.40 3.39 11.33
C ARG A 128 2.88 3.12 11.63
N GLY A 129 3.62 2.61 10.64
CA GLY A 129 5.05 2.34 10.76
C GLY A 129 5.90 3.60 10.62
N HIS A 130 7.21 3.39 10.48
CA HIS A 130 8.20 4.44 10.32
C HIS A 130 7.81 5.51 9.27
N ILE A 131 7.33 5.10 8.09
CA ILE A 131 6.97 6.04 7.03
C ILE A 131 5.79 6.94 7.41
N TYR A 132 4.76 6.41 8.07
CA TYR A 132 3.65 7.23 8.56
C TYR A 132 4.13 8.25 9.60
N LYS A 133 4.97 7.81 10.54
CA LYS A 133 5.56 8.66 11.59
C LYS A 133 6.45 9.75 10.97
N LEU A 134 7.17 9.44 9.89
CA LEU A 134 7.97 10.41 9.15
C LEU A 134 7.11 11.45 8.42
N ILE A 135 6.00 11.04 7.79
CA ILE A 135 5.02 11.97 7.21
C ILE A 135 4.49 12.91 8.30
N GLN A 136 4.08 12.33 9.43
CA GLN A 136 3.56 13.10 10.56
C GLN A 136 4.58 14.12 11.08
N ALA A 137 5.85 13.73 11.22
CA ALA A 137 6.91 14.62 11.65
C ALA A 137 7.17 15.76 10.64
N LYS A 138 7.36 15.43 9.35
CA LYS A 138 7.63 16.41 8.30
C LYS A 138 6.47 17.39 8.08
N TYR A 139 5.23 16.91 8.16
CA TYR A 139 4.05 17.72 7.91
C TYR A 139 3.51 18.42 9.17
N SER A 140 4.14 18.22 10.33
CA SER A 140 3.75 18.85 11.61
C SER A 140 3.80 20.39 11.60
N ARG A 141 4.51 20.99 10.64
CA ARG A 141 4.51 22.44 10.41
C ARG A 141 3.15 22.99 9.96
N CYS A 142 2.25 22.12 9.50
CA CYS A 142 0.91 22.48 9.06
C CYS A 142 -0.12 22.06 10.12
N PRO A 143 -1.13 22.90 10.43
CA PRO A 143 -2.22 22.54 11.34
C PRO A 143 -3.26 21.61 10.68
N ALA A 144 -2.79 20.65 9.86
CA ALA A 144 -3.61 19.76 9.07
C ALA A 144 -4.10 18.57 9.90
N ARG A 145 -5.33 18.13 9.65
CA ARG A 145 -5.82 16.83 10.10
C ARG A 145 -5.22 15.75 9.20
N LEU A 146 -4.19 15.08 9.68
CA LEU A 146 -3.66 13.88 9.03
C LEU A 146 -4.60 12.70 9.21
N MET A 147 -5.04 12.12 8.09
CA MET A 147 -5.82 10.88 8.12
C MET A 147 -5.00 9.72 8.70
N PRO A 148 -5.64 8.71 9.29
CA PRO A 148 -4.96 7.50 9.73
C PRO A 148 -4.41 6.71 8.52
N PRO A 149 -3.40 5.84 8.71
CA PRO A 149 -2.89 4.99 7.63
C PRO A 149 -3.99 4.07 7.09
N LEU A 150 -3.81 3.54 5.88
CA LEU A 150 -4.86 2.83 5.16
C LEU A 150 -5.45 1.66 5.97
N ALA A 151 -4.62 0.86 6.66
CA ALA A 151 -5.07 -0.29 7.45
C ALA A 151 -6.03 0.05 8.59
N GLU A 152 -6.03 1.28 9.08
CA GLU A 152 -6.92 1.76 10.12
C GLU A 152 -8.23 2.33 9.57
N GLN A 153 -8.37 2.44 8.24
CA GLN A 153 -9.55 3.00 7.61
C GLN A 153 -10.55 1.87 7.28
N PRO A 154 -11.77 1.86 7.87
CA PRO A 154 -12.74 0.80 7.60
C PRO A 154 -13.07 0.63 6.11
N LYS A 155 -13.18 1.74 5.37
CA LYS A 155 -13.42 1.74 3.92
C LYS A 155 -12.28 1.09 3.13
N PHE A 156 -11.04 1.17 3.60
CA PHE A 156 -9.92 0.48 2.95
C PHE A 156 -9.98 -1.02 3.17
N VAL A 157 -10.31 -1.46 4.39
CA VAL A 157 -10.47 -2.87 4.71
C VAL A 157 -11.61 -3.46 3.88
N GLU A 158 -12.73 -2.75 3.74
CA GLU A 158 -13.83 -3.14 2.85
C GLU A 158 -13.39 -3.21 1.38
N TYR A 159 -12.67 -2.18 0.90
CA TYR A 159 -12.09 -2.16 -0.43
C TYR A 159 -11.22 -3.40 -0.70
N LEU A 160 -10.33 -3.74 0.24
CA LEU A 160 -9.46 -4.90 0.11
C LEU A 160 -10.25 -6.21 0.14
N ARG A 161 -11.21 -6.38 1.06
CA ARG A 161 -12.07 -7.58 1.11
C ARG A 161 -12.78 -7.85 -0.22
N ARG A 162 -13.27 -6.80 -0.87
CA ARG A 162 -13.96 -6.90 -2.16
C ARG A 162 -13.00 -7.15 -3.32
N THR A 163 -11.85 -6.48 -3.33
CA THR A 163 -10.97 -6.43 -4.50
C THR A 163 -9.93 -7.55 -4.51
N LEU A 164 -9.45 -7.99 -3.34
CA LEU A 164 -8.41 -9.01 -3.22
C LEU A 164 -8.76 -10.32 -3.94
N PRO A 165 -9.97 -10.91 -3.80
CA PRO A 165 -10.33 -12.12 -4.53
C PRO A 165 -10.29 -11.95 -6.06
N LEU A 166 -10.71 -10.78 -6.56
CA LEU A 166 -10.73 -10.47 -7.99
C LEU A 166 -9.31 -10.37 -8.56
N VAL A 167 -8.41 -9.73 -7.81
CA VAL A 167 -6.99 -9.62 -8.17
C VAL A 167 -6.35 -11.00 -8.20
N VAL A 168 -6.55 -11.81 -7.15
CA VAL A 168 -6.00 -13.16 -7.09
C VAL A 168 -6.49 -14.00 -8.27
N GLN A 169 -7.79 -14.02 -8.54
CA GLN A 169 -8.37 -14.76 -9.66
C GLN A 169 -7.77 -14.34 -11.01
N ARG A 170 -7.67 -13.03 -11.26
CA ARG A 170 -7.14 -12.48 -12.52
C ARG A 170 -5.71 -12.92 -12.78
N PHE A 171 -4.84 -12.81 -11.78
CA PHE A 171 -3.41 -13.03 -11.96
C PHE A 171 -3.00 -14.50 -11.85
N GLN A 172 -3.78 -15.35 -11.18
CA GLN A 172 -3.60 -16.80 -11.25
C GLN A 172 -3.87 -17.34 -12.65
N ASN A 173 -4.97 -16.92 -13.28
CA ASN A 173 -5.36 -17.41 -14.61
C ASN A 173 -4.32 -17.01 -15.68
N ALA A 174 -3.73 -15.81 -15.54
CA ALA A 174 -2.68 -15.33 -16.45
C ALA A 174 -1.41 -16.19 -16.39
N GLU A 175 -1.00 -16.65 -15.20
CA GLU A 175 0.15 -17.55 -15.07
C GLU A 175 -0.13 -18.94 -15.65
N VAL A 176 -1.33 -19.48 -15.45
CA VAL A 176 -1.71 -20.78 -16.01
C VAL A 176 -1.70 -20.73 -17.54
N MET A 177 -2.19 -19.65 -18.15
CA MET A 177 -2.14 -19.48 -19.60
C MET A 177 -0.70 -19.33 -20.13
N ARG A 178 0.17 -18.61 -19.41
CA ARG A 178 1.60 -18.48 -19.79
C ARG A 178 2.38 -19.79 -19.72
N LYS A 179 2.01 -20.72 -18.84
CA LYS A 179 2.66 -22.04 -18.71
C LYS A 179 2.20 -23.06 -19.76
N LYS A 180 1.12 -22.76 -20.50
CA LYS A 180 0.54 -23.65 -21.52
C LYS A 180 0.99 -23.32 -22.95
N ASN A 181 1.72 -22.22 -23.13
CA ASN A 181 2.33 -21.78 -24.39
C ASN A 181 3.85 -21.89 -24.28
#